data_AF-A0AAE3JLK9-F1
#
_entry.id   AF-A0AAE3JLK9-F1
#
_cell.length_a   1.000
_cell.length_b   1.000
_cell.length_c   1.000
_cell.angle_alpha   90.00
_cell.angle_beta   90.00
_cell.angle_gamma   90.00
#
_symmetry.space_group_name_H-M   'P 1'
#
loop_
_entity.id
_entity.type
_entity.pdbx_description
1 polymer ?
#
loop_
_entity_poly.entity_id
_entity_poly.type
_entity_poly.pdbx_seq_one_letter_code
_entity_poly.pdbx_strand_id
1 'polypeptide(L)'
;MTEFIPPISDRETDELIEIANCKDENIWQKEAIKQAKKELIKRNISQEQQNKISKEKKTIQKLEIEAELQRLENNKTESYTVFEMVILFLFGPLIFFNIFGLSHHTIFTLSSENYFLKLKQRILIFVLSFSAWFIYLNYSSNKSEEKRLEEIEKIDISDWKKRHGY
;
A
#
# COMPACT_ATOMS: atom_id res chain seq x y z
N MET A 1 -9.53 -41.00 -13.87
CA MET A 1 -9.26 -40.29 -12.59
C MET A 1 -9.42 -38.81 -12.89
N THR A 2 -9.94 -38.01 -11.95
CA THR A 2 -9.92 -36.55 -12.10
C THR A 2 -8.47 -36.08 -12.12
N GLU A 3 -8.10 -35.35 -13.16
CA GLU A 3 -6.75 -34.79 -13.30
C GLU A 3 -6.72 -33.40 -12.66
N PHE A 4 -5.79 -33.21 -11.71
CA PHE A 4 -5.55 -31.92 -11.06
C PHE A 4 -4.32 -31.26 -11.66
N ILE A 5 -4.31 -29.93 -11.72
CA ILE A 5 -3.17 -29.14 -12.21
C ILE A 5 -2.68 -28.25 -11.05
N PRO A 6 -1.44 -28.38 -10.58
CA PRO A 6 -0.51 -29.47 -10.90
C PRO A 6 -1.01 -30.84 -10.40
N PRO A 7 -0.52 -31.95 -11.00
CA PRO A 7 -0.86 -33.31 -10.57
C PRO A 7 -0.59 -33.51 -9.08
N ILE A 8 -1.44 -34.30 -8.40
CA ILE A 8 -1.27 -34.60 -6.97
C ILE A 8 0.08 -35.28 -6.69
N SER A 9 0.60 -36.06 -7.63
CA SER A 9 1.92 -36.70 -7.52
C SER A 9 3.08 -35.71 -7.42
N ASP A 10 2.92 -34.52 -7.98
CA ASP A 10 4.00 -33.55 -8.15
C ASP A 10 4.02 -32.53 -7.00
N ARG A 11 2.97 -32.52 -6.16
CA ARG A 11 2.85 -31.64 -4.99
C ARG A 11 3.79 -32.05 -3.88
N GLU A 12 4.19 -31.08 -3.07
CA GLU A 12 5.06 -31.32 -1.91
C GLU A 12 4.32 -32.14 -0.84
N THR A 13 5.08 -32.91 -0.05
CA THR A 13 4.51 -33.77 1.01
C THR A 13 3.70 -32.96 2.02
N ASP A 14 4.16 -31.76 2.32
CA ASP A 14 3.54 -30.81 3.23
C ASP A 14 2.17 -30.31 2.74
N GLU A 15 2.03 -30.12 1.43
CA GLU A 15 0.79 -29.75 0.76
C GLU A 15 -0.16 -30.95 0.69
N LEU A 16 0.36 -32.15 0.42
CA LEU A 16 -0.42 -33.39 0.46
C LEU A 16 -1.02 -33.66 1.84
N ILE A 17 -0.29 -33.36 2.92
CA ILE A 17 -0.77 -33.49 4.29
C ILE A 17 -1.92 -32.51 4.56
N GLU A 18 -1.87 -31.29 4.03
CA GLU A 18 -2.96 -30.32 4.16
C GLU A 18 -4.22 -30.76 3.39
N ILE A 19 -4.04 -31.20 2.14
CA ILE A 19 -5.13 -31.71 1.30
C ILE A 19 -5.76 -32.95 1.96
N ALA A 20 -4.95 -33.91 2.43
CA ALA A 20 -5.43 -35.15 3.02
C ALA A 20 -6.20 -34.95 4.34
N ASN A 21 -5.86 -33.90 5.10
CA ASN A 21 -6.48 -33.57 6.38
C ASN A 21 -7.55 -32.47 6.30
N CYS A 22 -7.85 -31.96 5.11
CA CYS A 22 -8.92 -31.00 4.90
C CYS A 22 -10.29 -31.64 5.18
N LYS A 23 -11.12 -30.97 6.00
CA LYS A 23 -12.49 -31.40 6.34
C LYS A 23 -13.57 -30.65 5.56
N ASP A 24 -13.20 -29.55 4.91
CA ASP A 24 -14.12 -28.69 4.19
C ASP A 24 -14.14 -29.06 2.70
N GLU A 25 -15.27 -29.61 2.25
CA GLU A 25 -15.48 -30.05 0.87
C GLU A 25 -15.53 -28.86 -0.11
N ASN A 26 -15.70 -27.62 0.38
CA ASN A 26 -15.65 -26.42 -0.45
C ASN A 26 -14.21 -26.00 -0.79
N ILE A 27 -13.23 -26.43 0.02
CA ILE A 27 -11.81 -26.11 -0.18
C ILE A 27 -11.16 -27.17 -1.07
N TRP A 28 -11.40 -28.46 -0.79
CA TRP A 28 -10.87 -29.57 -1.57
C TRP A 28 -11.94 -30.59 -1.93
N GLN A 29 -11.99 -30.95 -3.21
CA GLN A 29 -12.84 -32.02 -3.71
C GLN A 29 -12.46 -33.38 -3.07
N LYS A 30 -13.46 -34.23 -2.82
CA LYS A 30 -13.26 -35.57 -2.20
C LYS A 30 -12.24 -36.41 -2.96
N GLU A 31 -12.22 -36.29 -4.28
CA GLU A 31 -11.31 -36.96 -5.18
C GLU A 31 -9.85 -36.52 -4.94
N ALA A 32 -9.61 -35.23 -4.71
CA ALA A 32 -8.29 -34.69 -4.38
C ALA A 32 -7.79 -35.24 -3.04
N ILE A 33 -8.65 -35.24 -2.01
CA ILE A 33 -8.33 -35.79 -0.69
C ILE A 33 -7.96 -37.28 -0.80
N LYS A 34 -8.73 -38.04 -1.59
CA LYS A 34 -8.48 -39.47 -1.80
C LYS A 34 -7.17 -39.72 -2.56
N GLN A 35 -6.86 -38.92 -3.58
CA GLN A 35 -5.59 -39.01 -4.30
C GLN A 35 -4.40 -38.64 -3.41
N ALA A 36 -4.50 -37.57 -2.62
CA ALA A 36 -3.44 -37.15 -1.70
C ALA A 36 -3.14 -38.20 -0.63
N LYS A 37 -4.17 -38.82 -0.03
CA LYS A 37 -4.00 -39.94 0.92
C LYS A 37 -3.27 -41.13 0.28
N LYS A 38 -3.61 -41.47 -0.98
CA LYS A 38 -2.92 -42.54 -1.70
C LYS A 38 -1.46 -42.21 -1.98
N GLU A 39 -1.16 -40.98 -2.36
CA GLU A 39 0.21 -40.55 -2.63
C GLU A 39 1.04 -40.50 -1.33
N LEU A 40 0.46 -40.07 -0.20
CA LEU A 40 1.14 -40.14 1.11
C LEU A 40 1.47 -41.58 1.52
N ILE A 41 0.56 -42.54 1.28
CA ILE A 41 0.82 -43.97 1.51
C ILE A 41 1.95 -44.45 0.60
N LYS A 42 1.92 -44.08 -0.69
CA LYS A 42 2.96 -44.43 -1.67
C LYS A 42 4.34 -43.86 -1.30
N ARG A 43 4.38 -42.67 -0.70
CA ARG A 43 5.59 -42.01 -0.17
C ARG A 43 6.03 -42.55 1.20
N ASN A 44 5.31 -43.54 1.75
CA ASN A 44 5.59 -44.16 3.05
C ASN A 44 5.59 -43.16 4.23
N ILE A 45 4.70 -42.16 4.18
CA ILE A 45 4.57 -41.15 5.24
C ILE A 45 3.64 -41.66 6.34
N SER A 46 4.18 -41.86 7.55
CA SER A 46 3.42 -42.36 8.69
C SER A 46 2.43 -41.33 9.23
N GLN A 47 1.36 -41.78 9.89
CA GLN A 47 0.40 -40.87 10.53
C GLN A 47 1.07 -39.98 11.60
N GLU A 48 2.10 -40.49 12.28
CA GLU A 48 2.87 -39.73 13.27
C GLU A 48 3.65 -38.59 12.61
N GLN A 49 4.29 -38.84 11.46
CA GLN A 49 4.95 -37.80 10.66
C GLN A 49 3.97 -36.73 10.18
N GLN A 50 2.80 -37.15 9.68
CA GLN A 50 1.74 -36.21 9.26
C GLN A 50 1.27 -35.33 10.44
N ASN A 51 1.07 -35.91 11.61
CA ASN A 51 0.65 -35.20 12.81
C ASN A 51 1.73 -34.20 13.28
N LYS A 52 3.01 -34.58 13.20
CA LYS A 52 4.13 -33.71 13.55
C LYS A 52 4.19 -32.48 12.64
N ILE A 53 4.17 -32.69 11.32
CA ILE A 53 4.19 -31.60 10.32
C ILE A 53 2.96 -30.69 10.49
N SER A 54 1.77 -31.27 10.68
CA SER A 54 0.55 -30.49 10.92
C SER A 54 0.64 -29.64 12.19
N LYS A 55 1.23 -30.18 13.27
CA LYS A 55 1.43 -29.45 14.53
C LYS A 55 2.44 -28.32 14.36
N GLU A 56 3.57 -28.57 13.69
CA GLU A 56 4.58 -27.56 13.41
C GLU A 56 4.00 -26.40 12.59
N LYS A 57 3.28 -26.70 11.50
CA LYS A 57 2.59 -25.69 10.69
C LYS A 57 1.59 -24.86 11.49
N LYS A 58 0.78 -25.49 12.34
CA LYS A 58 -0.17 -24.77 13.22
C LYS A 58 0.55 -23.85 14.21
N THR A 59 1.68 -24.30 14.75
CA THR A 59 2.51 -23.46 15.63
C THR A 59 3.05 -22.26 14.87
N ILE A 60 3.61 -22.47 13.67
CA ILE A 60 4.14 -21.38 12.84
C ILE A 60 3.03 -20.39 12.49
N GLN A 61 1.87 -20.85 12.00
CA GLN A 61 0.72 -19.99 11.71
C GLN A 61 0.28 -19.18 12.93
N LYS A 62 0.26 -19.81 14.12
CA LYS A 62 -0.07 -19.11 15.35
C LYS A 62 0.94 -18.01 15.66
N LEU A 63 2.24 -18.29 15.52
CA LEU A 63 3.29 -17.29 15.72
C LEU A 63 3.20 -16.14 14.70
N GLU A 64 2.89 -16.44 13.44
CA GLU A 64 2.69 -15.44 12.39
C GLU A 64 1.49 -14.53 12.71
N ILE A 65 0.37 -15.12 13.15
CA ILE A 65 -0.81 -14.35 13.57
C ILE A 65 -0.49 -13.49 14.79
N GLU A 66 0.21 -14.03 15.78
CA GLU A 66 0.62 -13.27 16.98
C GLU A 66 1.56 -12.12 16.61
N ALA A 67 2.53 -12.35 15.72
CA ALA A 67 3.44 -11.32 15.23
C ALA A 67 2.69 -10.24 14.42
N GLU A 68 1.72 -10.61 13.60
CA GLU A 68 0.89 -9.67 12.85
C GLU A 68 0.03 -8.82 13.79
N LEU A 69 -0.60 -9.43 14.79
CA LEU A 69 -1.37 -8.72 15.81
C LEU A 69 -0.48 -7.74 16.60
N GLN A 70 0.72 -8.16 16.96
CA GLN A 70 1.68 -7.30 17.64
C GLN A 70 2.12 -6.14 16.74
N ARG A 71 2.37 -6.39 15.45
CA ARG A 71 2.67 -5.34 14.46
C ARG A 71 1.53 -4.33 14.39
N LEU A 72 0.29 -4.79 14.25
CA LEU A 72 -0.89 -3.93 14.19
C LEU A 72 -1.08 -3.11 15.47
N GLU A 73 -0.80 -3.67 16.65
CA GLU A 73 -0.89 -2.92 17.91
C GLU A 73 0.21 -1.85 18.00
N ASN A 74 1.43 -2.17 17.57
CA ASN A 74 2.52 -1.19 17.50
C ASN A 74 2.18 -0.04 16.53
N ASN A 75 1.66 -0.36 15.35
CA ASN A 75 1.29 0.59 14.30
C ASN A 75 0.30 1.67 14.79
N LYS A 76 -0.59 1.30 15.70
CA LYS A 76 -1.62 2.21 16.26
C LYS A 76 -1.03 3.47 16.89
N THR A 77 0.13 3.33 17.53
CA THR A 77 0.82 4.42 18.24
C THR A 77 1.97 5.02 17.47
N GLU A 78 2.28 4.47 16.29
CA GLU A 78 3.34 4.99 15.44
C GLU A 78 2.97 6.40 14.95
N SER A 79 3.96 7.29 14.93
CA SER A 79 3.81 8.68 14.48
C SER A 79 4.89 9.02 13.48
N TYR A 80 4.67 10.06 12.68
CA TYR A 80 5.73 10.61 11.86
C TYR A 80 6.77 11.28 12.75
N THR A 81 8.03 11.11 12.39
CA THR A 81 9.11 11.94 12.91
C THR A 81 8.93 13.38 12.45
N VAL A 82 9.50 14.33 13.19
CA VAL A 82 9.43 15.76 12.82
C VAL A 82 9.96 16.00 11.40
N PHE A 83 11.02 15.30 11.00
CA PHE A 83 11.59 15.43 9.67
C PHE A 83 10.63 14.93 8.57
N GLU A 84 9.99 13.77 8.76
CA GLU A 84 8.97 13.29 7.85
C GLU A 84 7.78 14.24 7.75
N MET A 85 7.36 14.84 8.88
CA MET A 85 6.30 15.85 8.87
C MET A 85 6.66 17.08 8.04
N VAL A 86 7.91 17.55 8.11
CA VAL A 86 8.40 18.68 7.30
C VAL A 86 8.38 18.33 5.82
N ILE A 87 8.84 17.14 5.43
CA ILE A 87 8.81 16.67 4.03
C ILE A 87 7.35 16.59 3.55
N LEU A 88 6.47 15.96 4.34
CA LEU A 88 5.04 15.85 4.03
C LEU A 88 4.38 17.22 3.90
N PHE A 89 4.81 18.21 4.69
CA PHE A 89 4.29 19.57 4.61
C PHE A 89 4.79 20.32 3.38
N LEU A 90 6.07 20.24 3.04
CA LEU A 90 6.62 20.96 1.88
C LEU A 90 6.13 20.37 0.56
N PHE A 91 6.00 19.06 0.47
CA PHE A 91 5.64 18.33 -0.75
C PHE A 91 4.25 17.71 -0.71
N GLY A 92 3.38 18.15 0.22
CA GLY A 92 2.07 17.57 0.48
C GLY A 92 1.21 17.35 -0.77
N PRO A 93 0.98 18.38 -1.62
CA PRO A 93 0.24 18.19 -2.86
C PRO A 93 0.84 17.14 -3.79
N LEU A 94 2.16 17.13 -3.97
CA LEU A 94 2.83 16.17 -4.85
C LEU A 94 2.74 14.74 -4.32
N ILE A 95 2.94 14.57 -3.01
CA ILE A 95 2.84 13.27 -2.32
C ILE A 95 1.40 12.77 -2.32
N PHE A 96 0.41 13.65 -2.14
CA PHE A 96 -1.01 13.29 -2.15
C PHE A 96 -1.44 12.68 -3.48
N PHE A 97 -1.00 13.26 -4.60
CA PHE A 97 -1.24 12.72 -5.94
C PHE A 97 -0.26 11.61 -6.34
N ASN A 98 0.59 11.16 -5.41
CA ASN A 98 1.65 10.19 -5.62
C ASN A 98 2.50 10.47 -6.87
N ILE A 99 2.77 11.75 -7.13
CA ILE A 99 3.60 12.15 -8.26
C ILE A 99 5.01 11.60 -8.00
N PHE A 100 5.60 10.93 -9.00
CA PHE A 100 6.90 10.27 -8.94
C PHE A 100 7.02 9.07 -7.99
N GLY A 101 5.90 8.53 -7.46
CA GLY A 101 5.96 7.35 -6.58
C GLY A 101 6.64 7.62 -5.23
N LEU A 102 6.62 8.87 -4.77
CA LEU A 102 7.30 9.33 -3.55
C LEU A 102 6.67 8.80 -2.24
N SER A 103 5.55 8.05 -2.31
CA SER A 103 4.86 7.56 -1.13
C SER A 103 4.66 6.05 -1.12
N HIS A 104 5.20 5.41 -0.07
CA HIS A 104 4.97 3.98 0.19
C HIS A 104 3.59 3.71 0.78
N HIS A 105 3.01 4.66 1.50
CA HIS A 105 1.67 4.52 2.06
C HIS A 105 0.73 5.56 1.46
N THR A 106 -0.50 5.16 1.19
CA THR A 106 -1.63 6.05 0.91
C THR A 106 -2.48 6.23 2.16
N ILE A 107 -3.53 7.06 2.10
CA ILE A 107 -4.50 7.20 3.20
C ILE A 107 -5.18 5.84 3.47
N PHE A 108 -5.49 5.09 2.41
CA PHE A 108 -6.16 3.79 2.51
C PHE A 108 -5.25 2.72 3.13
N THR A 109 -3.97 2.67 2.74
CA THR A 109 -3.05 1.65 3.28
C THR A 109 -2.75 1.90 4.76
N LEU A 110 -2.62 3.17 5.19
CA LEU A 110 -2.48 3.49 6.61
C LEU A 110 -3.70 3.04 7.42
N SER A 111 -4.90 3.16 6.86
CA SER A 111 -6.13 2.70 7.52
C SER A 111 -6.19 1.17 7.60
N SER A 112 -5.79 0.45 6.55
CA SER A 112 -5.80 -1.03 6.57
C SER A 112 -4.73 -1.62 7.49
N GLU A 113 -3.62 -0.92 7.69
CA GLU A 113 -2.48 -1.36 8.50
C GLU A 113 -2.53 -0.87 9.96
N ASN A 114 -3.69 -0.35 10.40
CA ASN A 114 -3.95 0.14 11.76
C ASN A 114 -3.10 1.36 12.20
N TYR A 115 -2.60 2.17 11.25
CA TYR A 115 -1.82 3.39 11.53
C TYR A 115 -2.69 4.61 11.88
N PHE A 116 -3.48 4.52 12.94
CA PHE A 116 -4.48 5.54 13.27
C PHE A 116 -3.88 6.92 13.60
N LEU A 117 -2.78 6.96 14.36
CA LEU A 117 -2.11 8.21 14.73
C LEU A 117 -1.45 8.88 13.51
N LYS A 118 -0.67 8.14 12.71
CA LYS A 118 -0.11 8.65 11.45
C LYS A 118 -1.19 9.13 10.49
N LEU A 119 -2.32 8.42 10.39
CA LEU A 119 -3.43 8.83 9.52
C LEU A 119 -3.94 10.23 9.89
N LYS A 120 -4.19 10.49 11.19
CA LYS A 120 -4.62 11.81 11.67
C LYS A 120 -3.58 12.89 11.40
N GLN A 121 -2.32 12.62 11.73
CA GLN A 121 -1.21 13.55 11.47
C GLN A 121 -1.11 13.90 9.99
N ARG A 122 -1.23 12.89 9.12
CA ARG A 122 -1.12 13.08 7.66
C ARG A 122 -2.24 13.95 7.11
N ILE A 123 -3.48 13.71 7.52
CA ILE A 123 -4.63 14.52 7.09
C ILE A 123 -4.41 15.97 7.50
N LEU A 124 -4.02 16.21 8.75
CA LEU A 124 -3.75 17.56 9.26
C LEU A 124 -2.62 18.25 8.46
N ILE A 125 -1.50 17.55 8.25
CA ILE A 125 -0.36 18.07 7.49
C ILE A 125 -0.75 18.37 6.05
N PHE A 126 -1.53 17.51 5.40
CA PHE A 126 -2.01 17.76 4.04
C PHE A 126 -2.90 18.98 3.99
N VAL A 127 -3.87 19.14 4.89
CA VAL A 127 -4.71 20.35 4.93
C VAL A 127 -3.84 21.61 5.03
N LEU A 128 -2.88 21.64 5.98
CA LEU A 128 -1.97 22.77 6.15
C LEU A 128 -1.08 23.02 4.93
N SER A 129 -0.56 21.95 4.32
CA SER A 129 0.28 22.00 3.14
C SER A 129 -0.46 22.55 1.92
N PHE A 130 -1.66 22.03 1.64
CA PHE A 130 -2.51 22.52 0.56
C PHE A 130 -2.89 23.99 0.77
N SER A 131 -3.22 24.41 2.00
CA SER A 131 -3.48 25.82 2.30
C SER A 131 -2.25 26.71 2.05
N ALA A 132 -1.07 26.29 2.51
CA ALA A 132 0.17 27.04 2.30
C ALA A 132 0.52 27.17 0.82
N TRP A 133 0.42 26.08 0.05
CA TRP A 133 0.63 26.08 -1.40
C TRP A 133 -0.38 26.97 -2.10
N PHE A 134 -1.66 26.91 -1.73
CA PHE A 134 -2.69 27.77 -2.30
C PHE A 134 -2.36 29.25 -2.08
N ILE A 135 -2.03 29.65 -0.85
CA ILE A 135 -1.65 31.05 -0.53
C ILE A 135 -0.42 31.46 -1.33
N TYR A 136 0.61 30.61 -1.36
CA TYR A 136 1.85 30.89 -2.09
C TYR A 136 1.61 31.09 -3.60
N LEU A 137 0.84 30.19 -4.22
CA LEU A 137 0.52 30.25 -5.65
C LEU A 137 -0.30 31.50 -5.99
N ASN A 138 -1.28 31.86 -5.16
CA ASN A 138 -2.06 33.09 -5.35
C ASN A 138 -1.17 34.34 -5.22
N TYR A 139 -0.35 34.42 -4.17
CA TYR A 139 0.58 35.53 -3.99
C TYR A 139 1.57 35.66 -5.16
N SER A 140 2.15 34.53 -5.58
CA SER A 140 3.09 34.47 -6.70
C SER A 140 2.44 34.90 -8.02
N SER A 141 1.21 34.43 -8.27
CA SER A 141 0.45 34.79 -9.47
C SER A 141 0.13 36.28 -9.49
N ASN A 142 -0.41 36.84 -8.41
CA ASN A 142 -0.74 38.26 -8.31
C ASN A 142 0.49 39.14 -8.52
N LYS A 143 1.61 38.80 -7.85
CA LYS A 143 2.88 39.53 -8.01
C LYS A 143 3.44 39.45 -9.43
N SER A 144 3.25 38.33 -10.11
CA SER A 144 3.61 38.17 -11.51
C SER A 144 2.76 39.07 -12.41
N GLU A 145 1.45 39.16 -12.15
CA GLU A 145 0.55 40.04 -12.89
C GLU A 145 0.85 41.52 -12.67
N GLU A 146 1.13 41.94 -11.43
CA GLU A 146 1.55 43.30 -11.10
C GLU A 146 2.79 43.70 -11.91
N LYS A 147 3.83 42.86 -11.90
CA LYS A 147 5.04 43.09 -12.71
C LYS A 147 4.74 43.19 -14.21
N ARG A 148 3.89 42.30 -14.72
CA ARG A 148 3.47 42.33 -16.13
C ARG A 148 2.76 43.63 -16.49
N LEU A 149 1.89 44.14 -15.61
CA LEU A 149 1.19 45.41 -15.83
C LEU A 149 2.15 46.60 -15.77
N GLU A 150 3.08 46.63 -14.82
CA GLU A 150 4.13 47.67 -14.76
C GLU A 150 5.02 47.67 -16.02
N GLU A 151 5.37 46.49 -16.54
CA GLU A 151 6.12 46.36 -17.79
C GLU A 151 5.32 46.93 -18.97
N ILE A 152 4.02 46.64 -19.05
CA ILE A 152 3.13 47.19 -20.09
C ILE A 152 3.05 48.72 -19.99
N GLU A 153 2.92 49.28 -18.79
CA GLU A 153 2.85 50.73 -18.59
C GLU A 153 4.16 51.46 -18.96
N LYS A 154 5.30 50.81 -18.74
CA LYS A 154 6.63 51.34 -19.11
C LYS A 154 6.91 51.29 -20.62
N ILE A 155 6.13 50.53 -21.41
CA ILE A 155 6.28 50.49 -22.86
C ILE A 155 5.74 51.80 -23.45
N ASP A 156 6.64 52.65 -23.93
CA ASP A 156 6.25 53.85 -24.68
C ASP A 156 5.74 53.47 -26.07
N ILE A 157 4.46 53.75 -26.32
CA ILE A 157 3.77 53.52 -27.61
C ILE A 157 3.57 54.80 -28.41
N SER A 158 4.19 55.92 -28.00
CA SER A 158 4.08 57.22 -28.67
C SER A 158 4.45 57.15 -30.16
N ASP A 159 5.57 56.50 -30.48
CA ASP A 159 6.05 56.29 -31.85
C ASP A 159 5.15 55.37 -32.70
N TRP A 160 4.44 54.44 -32.05
CA TRP A 160 3.47 53.58 -32.71
C TRP A 160 2.17 54.36 -33.01
N LYS A 161 1.65 55.11 -32.04
CA LYS A 161 0.45 55.96 -32.21
C LYS A 161 0.66 56.97 -33.35
N LYS A 162 1.84 57.62 -33.40
CA LYS A 162 2.20 58.58 -34.45
C LYS A 162 2.21 57.96 -35.85
N ARG A 163 2.61 56.68 -35.99
CA ARG A 163 2.62 55.96 -37.27
C ARG A 163 1.25 55.50 -37.74
N HIS A 164 0.29 55.33 -36.82
CA HIS A 164 -1.04 54.78 -37.11
C HIS A 164 -2.20 55.78 -36.96
N GLY A 165 -1.92 57.04 -36.62
CA GLY A 165 -2.89 58.14 -36.70
C GLY A 165 -3.90 58.21 -35.54
N TYR A 166 -3.51 57.76 -34.35
CA TYR A 166 -4.28 57.87 -33.10
C TYR A 166 -3.79 59.01 -32.20
#